data_AF-A0A954W205-F1
#
_entry.id   AF-A0A954W205-F1
#
_cell.length_a   1.000
_cell.length_b   1.000
_cell.length_c   1.000
_cell.angle_alpha   90.00
_cell.angle_beta   90.00
_cell.angle_gamma   90.00
#
_symmetry.space_group_name_H-M   'P 1'
#
loop_
_entity.id
_entity.type
_entity.pdbx_description
1 polymer ?
#
loop_
_entity_poly.entity_id
_entity_poly.type
_entity_poly.pdbx_seq_one_letter_code
_entity_poly.pdbx_strand_id
1 'polypeptide(L)'
;GSQRPQVTHCRATENGEDGFFFCWRVRGGVAEGNWLENNGGYGMSIGHKDSDNFVRHNTIIGNKMGGVYWRNEAEPMAAHRNLFEHNTVRNNHGAGLFVDGATRGTVIRNNTIEDTGSSNQAIGIRLGENVGDVVLEDNRVTARQTLVDERTNKTDASK
;
A
#
# COMPACT_ATOMS: atom_id res chain seq x y z
N GLY A 1 6.85 -14.98 12.42
CA GLY A 1 6.66 -14.46 11.07
C GLY A 1 7.73 -15.00 10.16
N SER A 2 7.36 -15.22 8.91
CA SER A 2 8.29 -15.69 7.90
C SER A 2 9.43 -14.69 7.72
N GLN A 3 10.66 -15.19 7.62
CA GLN A 3 11.84 -14.36 7.38
C GLN A 3 12.28 -14.56 5.94
N ARG A 4 12.33 -13.45 5.18
CA ARG A 4 12.70 -13.40 3.77
C ARG A 4 11.87 -14.33 2.85
N PRO A 5 10.52 -14.43 3.02
CA PRO A 5 9.71 -15.15 2.05
C PRO A 5 9.75 -14.43 0.69
N GLN A 6 9.56 -15.19 -0.38
CA GLN A 6 9.42 -14.64 -1.72
C GLN A 6 8.11 -15.15 -2.31
N VAL A 7 7.28 -14.23 -2.78
CA VAL A 7 6.07 -14.51 -3.54
C VAL A 7 6.18 -13.67 -4.80
N THR A 8 6.48 -14.35 -5.91
CA THR A 8 6.78 -13.66 -7.17
C THR A 8 5.98 -14.23 -8.31
N HIS A 9 5.54 -13.38 -9.24
CA HIS A 9 4.88 -13.77 -10.49
C HIS A 9 3.62 -14.63 -10.28
N CYS A 10 2.91 -14.39 -9.19
CA CYS A 10 1.66 -15.08 -8.87
C CYS A 10 0.44 -14.25 -9.26
N ARG A 11 -0.72 -14.91 -9.41
CA ARG A 11 -2.00 -14.26 -9.71
C ARG A 11 -3.03 -14.63 -8.64
N ALA A 12 -3.65 -13.62 -8.04
CA ALA A 12 -4.77 -13.76 -7.11
C ALA A 12 -5.91 -12.87 -7.58
N THR A 13 -6.98 -13.50 -8.08
CA THR A 13 -8.08 -12.79 -8.73
C THR A 13 -9.44 -13.30 -8.34
N GLU A 14 -10.41 -12.38 -8.28
CA GLU A 14 -11.84 -12.68 -8.12
C GLU A 14 -12.14 -13.52 -6.85
N ASN A 15 -11.29 -13.41 -5.84
CA ASN A 15 -11.53 -14.03 -4.55
C ASN A 15 -12.36 -13.11 -3.64
N GLY A 16 -12.97 -13.65 -2.58
CA GLY A 16 -13.87 -12.90 -1.70
C GLY A 16 -13.18 -11.94 -0.71
N GLU A 17 -11.86 -12.07 -0.53
CA GLU A 17 -11.06 -11.42 0.51
C GLU A 17 -9.88 -10.65 -0.12
N ASP A 18 -8.83 -10.37 0.65
CA ASP A 18 -7.63 -9.71 0.15
C ASP A 18 -6.93 -10.53 -0.96
N GLY A 19 -6.34 -9.85 -1.95
CA GLY A 19 -5.52 -10.50 -2.97
C GLY A 19 -4.21 -11.04 -2.42
N PHE A 20 -3.58 -10.29 -1.52
CA PHE A 20 -2.38 -10.70 -0.79
C PHE A 20 -2.45 -10.17 0.64
N PHE A 21 -2.42 -11.07 1.61
CA PHE A 21 -2.28 -10.72 3.02
C PHE A 21 -0.88 -11.03 3.55
N PHE A 22 -0.17 -10.03 4.08
CA PHE A 22 1.04 -10.30 4.83
C PHE A 22 0.69 -10.89 6.19
N CYS A 23 1.18 -12.12 6.43
CA CYS A 23 1.08 -12.79 7.71
C CYS A 23 1.83 -12.02 8.82
N TRP A 24 1.73 -12.48 10.07
CA TRP A 24 2.34 -11.78 11.19
C TRP A 24 3.87 -11.77 11.16
N ARG A 25 4.49 -10.59 11.32
CA ARG A 25 5.94 -10.39 11.47
C ARG A 25 6.76 -10.83 10.26
N VAL A 26 6.27 -10.60 9.05
CA VAL A 26 7.05 -10.85 7.84
C VAL A 26 8.17 -9.80 7.75
N ARG A 27 9.41 -10.27 7.58
CA ARG A 27 10.58 -9.38 7.50
C ARG A 27 11.50 -9.73 6.35
N GLY A 28 11.99 -8.72 5.64
CA GLY A 28 12.89 -8.93 4.50
C GLY A 28 12.25 -9.68 3.34
N GLY A 29 10.92 -9.77 3.31
CA GLY A 29 10.17 -10.50 2.29
C GLY A 29 10.10 -9.74 0.97
N VAL A 30 9.83 -10.46 -0.11
CA VAL A 30 9.68 -9.92 -1.47
C VAL A 30 8.32 -10.33 -2.02
N ALA A 31 7.50 -9.34 -2.35
CA ALA A 31 6.29 -9.49 -3.17
C ALA A 31 6.55 -8.80 -4.51
N GLU A 32 6.83 -9.59 -5.56
CA GLU A 32 7.30 -9.06 -6.83
C GLU A 32 6.53 -9.57 -8.05
N GLY A 33 6.15 -8.68 -8.97
CA GLY A 33 5.58 -9.10 -10.26
C GLY A 33 4.22 -9.80 -10.13
N ASN A 34 3.52 -9.65 -9.01
CA ASN A 34 2.24 -10.32 -8.79
C ASN A 34 1.07 -9.54 -9.40
N TRP A 35 0.00 -10.26 -9.74
CA TRP A 35 -1.23 -9.71 -10.29
C TRP A 35 -2.40 -9.92 -9.32
N LEU A 36 -2.90 -8.83 -8.73
CA LEU A 36 -3.90 -8.83 -7.66
C LEU A 36 -5.14 -8.05 -8.13
N GLU A 37 -6.14 -8.77 -8.66
CA GLU A 37 -7.22 -8.15 -9.44
C GLU A 37 -8.63 -8.57 -9.02
N ASN A 38 -9.53 -7.59 -8.92
CA ASN A 38 -10.96 -7.78 -8.68
C ASN A 38 -11.30 -8.63 -7.44
N ASN A 39 -10.43 -8.63 -6.42
CA ASN A 39 -10.70 -9.32 -5.17
C ASN A 39 -11.67 -8.50 -4.30
N GLY A 40 -12.44 -9.19 -3.46
CA GLY A 40 -13.44 -8.60 -2.58
C GLY A 40 -12.86 -7.75 -1.45
N GLY A 41 -11.62 -8.01 -1.06
CA GLY A 41 -10.88 -7.21 -0.07
C GLY A 41 -10.01 -6.12 -0.69
N TYR A 42 -8.90 -5.83 -0.02
CA TYR A 42 -7.82 -5.02 -0.57
C TYR A 42 -7.02 -5.84 -1.58
N GLY A 43 -6.39 -5.17 -2.54
CA GLY A 43 -5.41 -5.84 -3.38
C GLY A 43 -4.28 -6.43 -2.55
N MET A 44 -3.75 -5.66 -1.59
CA MET A 44 -2.75 -6.12 -0.63
C MET A 44 -2.95 -5.50 0.75
N SER A 45 -2.72 -6.27 1.81
CA SER A 45 -2.81 -5.84 3.21
C SER A 45 -1.49 -6.14 3.93
N ILE A 46 -0.89 -5.10 4.53
CA ILE A 46 0.44 -5.11 5.15
C ILE A 46 0.31 -4.64 6.61
N GLY A 47 0.81 -5.39 7.58
CA GLY A 47 0.71 -4.99 8.99
C GLY A 47 1.06 -6.10 9.96
N HIS A 48 0.97 -5.84 11.24
CA HIS A 48 1.22 -6.80 12.30
C HIS A 48 2.70 -7.16 12.40
N LYS A 49 3.53 -6.12 12.52
CA LYS A 49 4.99 -6.11 12.66
C LYS A 49 5.73 -6.51 11.37
N ASP A 50 5.08 -6.31 10.23
CA ASP A 50 5.70 -6.47 8.92
C ASP A 50 6.68 -5.34 8.65
N SER A 51 7.95 -5.67 8.46
CA SER A 51 8.98 -4.65 8.30
C SER A 51 10.07 -5.02 7.32
N ASP A 52 10.68 -4.01 6.72
CA ASP A 52 11.83 -4.19 5.83
C ASP A 52 11.50 -5.08 4.61
N ASN A 53 10.25 -5.06 4.13
CA ASN A 53 9.82 -5.84 2.96
C ASN A 53 9.88 -5.02 1.67
N PHE A 54 10.03 -5.72 0.55
CA PHE A 54 10.06 -5.18 -0.80
C PHE A 54 8.78 -5.57 -1.53
N VAL A 55 7.95 -4.59 -1.86
CA VAL A 55 6.75 -4.75 -2.68
C VAL A 55 6.99 -4.02 -3.98
N ARG A 56 7.28 -4.76 -5.04
CA ARG A 56 7.72 -4.16 -6.31
C ARG A 56 7.16 -4.77 -7.56
N HIS A 57 6.99 -3.96 -8.61
CA HIS A 57 6.53 -4.45 -9.93
C HIS A 57 5.18 -5.20 -9.91
N ASN A 58 4.34 -5.01 -8.88
CA ASN A 58 3.04 -5.66 -8.80
C ASN A 58 1.99 -4.85 -9.56
N THR A 59 0.97 -5.55 -10.06
CA THR A 59 -0.23 -4.97 -10.67
C THR A 59 -1.43 -5.21 -9.78
N ILE A 60 -2.06 -4.14 -9.30
CA ILE A 60 -3.10 -4.16 -8.26
C ILE A 60 -4.33 -3.38 -8.75
N ILE A 61 -5.37 -4.09 -9.20
CA ILE A 61 -6.45 -3.50 -9.99
C ILE A 61 -7.85 -3.89 -9.49
N GLY A 62 -8.78 -2.95 -9.40
CA GLY A 62 -10.21 -3.27 -9.32
C GLY A 62 -10.69 -3.91 -8.01
N ASN A 63 -9.86 -3.94 -6.97
CA ASN A 63 -10.17 -4.56 -5.68
C ASN A 63 -11.19 -3.73 -4.88
N LYS A 64 -12.09 -4.38 -4.13
CA LYS A 64 -13.34 -3.75 -3.63
C LYS A 64 -13.20 -3.00 -2.31
N MET A 65 -12.13 -3.21 -1.54
CA MET A 65 -11.86 -2.39 -0.35
C MET A 65 -10.75 -1.36 -0.58
N GLY A 66 -9.96 -1.49 -1.65
CA GLY A 66 -8.83 -0.61 -1.90
C GLY A 66 -7.66 -1.27 -2.62
N GLY A 67 -6.67 -0.49 -3.04
CA GLY A 67 -5.47 -1.03 -3.66
C GLY A 67 -4.57 -1.71 -2.64
N VAL A 68 -3.91 -0.93 -1.79
CA VAL A 68 -3.00 -1.44 -0.74
C VAL A 68 -3.28 -0.77 0.59
N TYR A 69 -3.37 -1.57 1.65
CA TYR A 69 -3.64 -1.11 3.01
C TYR A 69 -2.49 -1.45 3.95
N TRP A 70 -1.81 -0.43 4.48
CA TRP A 70 -1.00 -0.55 5.68
C TRP A 70 -1.93 -0.41 6.88
N ARG A 71 -2.05 -1.48 7.66
CA ARG A 71 -3.07 -1.60 8.70
C ARG A 71 -2.94 -0.56 9.81
N ASN A 72 -4.08 -0.08 10.29
CA ASN A 72 -4.15 0.84 11.43
C ASN A 72 -3.78 0.14 12.75
N GLU A 73 -2.48 0.11 13.05
CA GLU A 73 -1.93 -0.55 14.22
C GLU A 73 -1.02 0.37 15.05
N ALA A 74 -0.92 0.07 16.34
CA ALA A 74 0.01 0.74 17.24
C ALA A 74 1.48 0.48 16.87
N GLU A 75 2.39 1.33 17.33
CA GLU A 75 3.81 1.30 16.95
C GLU A 75 4.46 -0.09 17.00
N PRO A 76 4.28 -0.92 18.05
CA PRO A 76 4.95 -2.22 18.09
C PRO A 76 4.47 -3.20 16.99
N MET A 77 3.34 -2.88 16.35
CA MET A 77 2.61 -3.73 15.42
C MET A 77 2.49 -3.13 14.02
N ALA A 78 2.87 -1.86 13.81
CA ALA A 78 2.72 -1.21 12.53
C ALA A 78 3.71 -1.70 11.45
N ALA A 79 3.39 -1.41 10.19
CA ALA A 79 4.11 -1.90 9.02
C ALA A 79 5.29 -1.00 8.63
N HIS A 80 6.39 -1.05 9.37
CA HIS A 80 7.51 -0.11 9.23
C HIS A 80 8.51 -0.43 8.10
N ARG A 81 9.13 0.60 7.53
CA ARG A 81 10.30 0.46 6.63
C ARG A 81 10.07 -0.46 5.43
N ASN A 82 8.83 -0.53 4.95
CA ASN A 82 8.55 -1.27 3.72
C ASN A 82 8.86 -0.38 2.51
N LEU A 83 9.44 -0.98 1.47
CA LEU A 83 9.67 -0.32 0.18
C LEU A 83 8.57 -0.75 -0.78
N PHE A 84 7.78 0.22 -1.25
CA PHE A 84 6.74 0.04 -2.25
C PHE A 84 7.14 0.77 -3.53
N GLU A 85 7.64 0.03 -4.52
CA GLU A 85 8.24 0.65 -5.71
C GLU A 85 7.83 0.03 -7.06
N HIS A 86 7.73 0.86 -8.10
CA HIS A 86 7.44 0.39 -9.46
C HIS A 86 6.16 -0.44 -9.60
N ASN A 87 5.19 -0.26 -8.71
CA ASN A 87 3.89 -0.93 -8.78
C ASN A 87 2.90 -0.12 -9.61
N THR A 88 1.90 -0.82 -10.16
CA THR A 88 0.72 -0.22 -10.77
C THR A 88 -0.49 -0.46 -9.88
N VAL A 89 -1.12 0.61 -9.40
CA VAL A 89 -2.31 0.57 -8.55
C VAL A 89 -3.42 1.35 -9.24
N ARG A 90 -4.43 0.65 -9.74
CA ARG A 90 -5.39 1.25 -10.65
C ARG A 90 -6.83 0.83 -10.38
N ASN A 91 -7.74 1.80 -10.43
CA ASN A 91 -9.18 1.55 -10.39
C ASN A 91 -9.64 0.72 -9.18
N ASN A 92 -8.97 0.81 -8.02
CA ASN A 92 -9.44 0.16 -6.81
C ASN A 92 -10.50 1.02 -6.10
N HIS A 93 -11.30 0.42 -5.22
CA HIS A 93 -12.34 1.18 -4.53
C HIS A 93 -11.76 2.19 -3.52
N GLY A 94 -12.29 3.41 -3.51
CA GLY A 94 -11.92 4.43 -2.52
C GLY A 94 -10.53 5.02 -2.77
N ALA A 95 -9.47 4.39 -2.27
CA ALA A 95 -8.09 4.85 -2.44
C ALA A 95 -7.19 3.81 -3.11
N GLY A 96 -6.17 4.31 -3.83
CA GLY A 96 -5.09 3.46 -4.32
C GLY A 96 -4.27 2.92 -3.16
N LEU A 97 -3.74 3.81 -2.33
CA LEU A 97 -2.95 3.46 -1.14
C LEU A 97 -3.59 4.04 0.14
N PHE A 98 -3.71 3.22 1.17
CA PHE A 98 -4.10 3.60 2.53
C PHE A 98 -2.92 3.33 3.46
N VAL A 99 -2.24 4.37 3.91
CA VAL A 99 -1.21 4.23 4.94
C VAL A 99 -1.80 4.65 6.28
N ASP A 100 -1.96 3.71 7.21
CA ASP A 100 -2.52 3.98 8.54
C ASP A 100 -1.60 3.47 9.67
N GLY A 101 -2.07 3.68 10.90
CA GLY A 101 -1.38 3.28 12.13
C GLY A 101 -0.14 4.12 12.38
N ALA A 102 0.66 3.68 13.33
CA ALA A 102 1.96 4.30 13.63
C ALA A 102 3.04 3.93 12.59
N THR A 103 2.65 3.60 11.35
CA THR A 103 3.53 3.23 10.24
C THR A 103 4.56 4.32 10.00
N ARG A 104 5.83 3.93 9.80
CA ARG A 104 6.96 4.86 9.72
C ARG A 104 8.10 4.27 8.89
N GLY A 105 8.91 5.13 8.27
CA GLY A 105 10.03 4.76 7.39
C GLY A 105 9.63 4.09 6.08
N THR A 106 8.33 4.02 5.77
CA THR A 106 7.87 3.43 4.50
C THR A 106 8.26 4.35 3.34
N VAL A 107 8.79 3.77 2.27
CA VAL A 107 9.16 4.48 1.05
C VAL A 107 8.22 4.05 -0.06
N ILE A 108 7.52 5.00 -0.67
CA ILE A 108 6.62 4.79 -1.79
C ILE A 108 7.23 5.55 -2.96
N ARG A 109 7.77 4.82 -3.95
CA ARG A 109 8.47 5.47 -5.06
C ARG A 109 8.24 4.88 -6.44
N ASN A 110 8.33 5.70 -7.48
CA ASN A 110 8.24 5.25 -8.88
C ASN A 110 6.97 4.43 -9.21
N ASN A 111 5.87 4.64 -8.49
CA ASN A 111 4.62 3.92 -8.73
C ASN A 111 3.71 4.68 -9.69
N THR A 112 2.87 3.94 -10.40
CA THR A 112 1.70 4.51 -11.11
C THR A 112 0.45 4.23 -10.30
N ILE A 113 -0.21 5.29 -9.83
CA ILE A 113 -1.41 5.21 -8.98
C ILE A 113 -2.52 6.01 -9.66
N GLU A 114 -3.49 5.34 -10.27
CA GLU A 114 -4.42 6.04 -11.16
C GLU A 114 -5.87 5.55 -11.11
N ASP A 115 -6.78 6.49 -11.26
CA ASP A 115 -8.18 6.26 -11.61
C ASP A 115 -8.37 6.59 -13.10
N THR A 116 -8.74 5.58 -13.88
CA THR A 116 -9.06 5.73 -15.31
C THR A 116 -10.56 5.91 -15.56
N GLY A 117 -11.36 6.06 -14.50
CA GLY A 117 -12.82 6.18 -14.57
C GLY A 117 -13.59 4.86 -14.65
N SER A 118 -12.89 3.72 -14.56
CA SER A 118 -13.52 2.38 -14.56
C SER A 118 -13.92 1.90 -13.16
N SER A 119 -13.64 2.69 -12.13
CA SER A 119 -13.97 2.43 -10.72
C SER A 119 -14.06 3.76 -9.97
N ASN A 120 -14.11 3.73 -8.64
CA ASN A 120 -14.19 4.92 -7.78
C ASN A 120 -12.93 5.12 -6.93
N GLN A 121 -11.73 4.98 -7.52
CA GLN A 121 -10.45 5.27 -6.87
C GLN A 121 -10.25 6.78 -6.69
N ALA A 122 -11.13 7.41 -5.91
CA ALA A 122 -11.21 8.85 -5.75
C ALA A 122 -9.98 9.46 -5.07
N ILE A 123 -9.21 8.66 -4.33
CA ILE A 123 -7.97 9.08 -3.66
C ILE A 123 -6.79 8.28 -4.23
N GLY A 124 -5.70 8.96 -4.60
CA GLY A 124 -4.46 8.29 -4.98
C GLY A 124 -3.78 7.67 -3.76
N ILE A 125 -3.35 8.53 -2.84
CA ILE A 125 -2.66 8.14 -1.59
C ILE A 125 -3.36 8.82 -0.41
N ARG A 126 -3.72 8.06 0.62
CA ARG A 126 -4.15 8.57 1.92
C ARG A 126 -3.10 8.24 2.99
N LEU A 127 -2.66 9.25 3.73
CA LEU A 127 -1.86 9.10 4.96
C LEU A 127 -2.75 9.42 6.16
N GLY A 128 -2.97 8.43 7.02
CA GLY A 128 -3.79 8.56 8.22
C GLY A 128 -3.13 9.38 9.33
N GLU A 129 -3.95 9.77 10.32
CA GLU A 129 -3.60 10.73 11.38
C GLU A 129 -2.32 10.41 12.17
N ASN A 130 -2.06 9.13 12.41
CA ASN A 130 -0.96 8.64 13.25
C ASN A 130 0.28 8.20 12.46
N VAL A 131 0.25 8.31 11.14
CA VAL A 131 1.38 7.92 10.30
C VAL A 131 2.59 8.80 10.61
N GLY A 132 3.74 8.16 10.77
CA GLY A 132 5.02 8.83 10.94
C GLY A 132 5.61 9.33 9.62
N ASP A 133 6.92 9.18 9.49
CA ASP A 133 7.64 9.49 8.27
C ASP A 133 7.30 8.49 7.16
N VAL A 134 6.86 9.01 6.02
CA VAL A 134 6.65 8.25 4.77
C VAL A 134 7.25 9.09 3.65
N VAL A 135 8.11 8.47 2.85
CA VAL A 135 8.72 9.11 1.69
C VAL A 135 7.84 8.86 0.47
N LEU A 136 7.46 9.92 -0.23
CA LEU A 136 6.78 9.87 -1.52
C LEU A 136 7.72 10.45 -2.58
N GLU A 137 8.22 9.61 -3.48
CA GLU A 137 9.24 9.99 -4.47
C GLU A 137 8.84 9.53 -5.87
N ASP A 138 8.82 10.42 -6.85
CA ASP A 138 8.62 10.06 -8.28
C ASP A 138 7.39 9.18 -8.59
N ASN A 139 6.31 9.32 -7.82
CA ASN A 139 5.06 8.62 -8.10
C ASN A 139 4.21 9.40 -9.11
N ARG A 140 3.73 8.73 -10.16
CA ARG A 140 2.71 9.27 -11.05
C ARG A 140 1.33 8.99 -10.46
N VAL A 141 0.69 10.02 -9.92
CA VAL A 141 -0.64 9.91 -9.30
C VAL A 141 -1.69 10.65 -10.12
N THR A 142 -2.77 9.96 -10.49
CA THR A 142 -3.90 10.55 -11.23
C THR A 142 -5.21 10.09 -10.59
N ALA A 143 -5.80 10.92 -9.73
CA ALA A 143 -7.06 10.64 -9.06
C ALA A 143 -7.75 11.96 -8.75
N ARG A 144 -9.05 11.93 -8.40
CA ARG A 144 -9.80 13.13 -7.99
C ARG A 144 -9.09 13.89 -6.87
N GLN A 145 -8.53 13.17 -5.90
CA GLN A 145 -7.61 13.70 -4.89
C GLN A 145 -6.31 12.89 -4.97
N THR A 146 -5.20 13.53 -5.36
CA THR A 146 -3.92 12.81 -5.54
C THR A 146 -3.32 12.38 -4.20
N LEU A 147 -3.34 13.26 -3.20
CA LEU A 147 -2.86 13.02 -1.84
C LEU A 147 -3.85 13.59 -0.83
N VAL A 148 -4.21 12.78 0.17
CA VAL A 148 -4.92 13.19 1.38
C VAL A 148 -4.00 12.91 2.57
N ASP A 149 -3.50 13.97 3.21
CA ASP A 149 -2.57 13.87 4.33
C ASP A 149 -3.20 14.38 5.63
N GLU A 150 -3.65 13.42 6.45
CA GLU A 150 -4.38 13.63 7.70
C GLU A 150 -3.45 13.68 8.92
N ARG A 151 -2.13 13.55 8.72
CA ARG A 151 -1.17 13.50 9.83
C ARG A 151 -1.31 14.72 10.73
N THR A 152 -1.43 14.45 12.03
CA THR A 152 -1.62 15.49 13.07
C THR A 152 -0.31 16.14 13.50
N ASN A 153 0.82 15.43 13.35
CA ASN A 153 2.16 15.91 13.70
C ASN A 153 2.91 16.50 12.49
N LYS A 154 2.29 17.43 11.75
CA LYS A 154 2.99 18.15 10.68
C LYS A 154 4.12 18.97 11.29
N THR A 155 5.34 18.46 11.21
CA THR A 155 6.52 19.31 11.37
C THR A 155 6.59 20.15 10.11
N ASP A 156 6.46 21.47 10.25
CA ASP A 156 6.57 22.44 9.17
C ASP A 156 7.94 22.29 8.46
N ALA A 157 8.01 21.44 7.45
CA ALA A 157 9.11 21.41 6.50
C ALA A 157 8.90 22.54 5.49
N SER A 158 9.09 23.78 5.96
CA SER A 158 9.26 24.96 5.11
C SER A 158 10.39 25.82 5.66
N LYS A 159 11.64 25.46 5.31
CA LYS A 159 12.75 26.40 5.11
C LYS A 159 13.68 25.85 4.04
#